data_AF-A0A944ZXP4-F1
#
_entry.id   AF-A0A944ZXP4-F1
#
_cell.length_a   1.000
_cell.length_b   1.000
_cell.length_c   1.000
_cell.angle_alpha   90.00
_cell.angle_beta   90.00
_cell.angle_gamma   90.00
#
_symmetry.space_group_name_H-M   'P 1'
#
loop_
_entity.id
_entity.type
_entity.pdbx_description
1 polymer ?
#
loop_
_entity_poly.entity_id
_entity_poly.type
_entity_poly.pdbx_seq_one_letter_code
_entity_poly.pdbx_strand_id
1 'polypeptide(L)'
;MVFLLVGPLVSGCNGGDGEDVVEKSSFQMPVKENTWVRKETVRKTKDDFFASAGKKSVEVPIDSALAEKLKKASSLSINTQQECLQQATALDKKRTEVQKRGGLWHAYERVPTAKPYSDYGMQLDSQTNRLVFSLKYLCQNAQGLQLTGWGAEMARMRKNMGKENFRTHFLDLGEVPADVDNWVRFAEFAIQGENRKIPYSKISESLGKAQSLMGLYDDLSQRKVDDATLQTFLAEGATLLSVINESFKSDPQLILALQDENILPFEDIKGEM
;
A
#
# COMPACT_ATOMS: atom_id res chain seq x y z
N MET A 1 -20.71 6.20 87.12
CA MET A 1 -22.05 5.63 87.42
C MET A 1 -22.91 5.90 86.20
N VAL A 2 -23.34 4.94 85.39
CA VAL A 2 -23.84 3.58 85.64
C VAL A 2 -23.35 2.66 84.51
N PHE A 3 -22.95 1.43 84.85
CA PHE A 3 -22.62 0.34 83.92
C PHE A 3 -23.91 -0.38 83.50
N LEU A 4 -24.04 -0.73 82.21
CA LEU A 4 -24.81 -1.90 81.77
C LEU A 4 -24.05 -2.59 80.62
N LEU A 5 -23.47 -3.73 80.97
CA LEU A 5 -22.99 -4.80 80.08
C LEU A 5 -24.20 -5.53 79.48
N VAL A 6 -24.18 -5.91 78.19
CA VAL A 6 -24.50 -7.28 77.70
C VAL A 6 -23.89 -7.43 76.28
N GLY A 7 -23.13 -8.51 76.07
CA GLY A 7 -22.52 -8.91 74.79
C GLY A 7 -23.49 -9.61 73.81
N PRO A 8 -22.94 -10.25 72.75
CA PRO A 8 -23.65 -10.54 71.51
C PRO A 8 -24.53 -11.80 71.59
N LEU A 9 -25.62 -11.82 70.81
CA LEU A 9 -26.42 -13.02 70.57
C LEU A 9 -26.25 -13.47 69.13
N VAL A 10 -25.39 -14.48 69.00
CA VAL A 10 -25.29 -15.41 67.90
C VAL A 10 -26.50 -16.35 67.97
N SER A 11 -27.20 -16.54 66.85
CA SER A 11 -28.14 -17.65 66.64
C SER A 11 -27.60 -18.52 65.51
N GLY A 12 -27.29 -19.79 65.81
CA GLY A 12 -26.71 -20.77 64.88
C GLY A 12 -27.61 -21.96 64.54
N CYS A 13 -26.97 -22.97 63.92
CA CYS A 13 -27.39 -24.32 63.46
C CYS A 13 -27.94 -24.37 62.02
N ASN A 14 -27.45 -25.15 61.04
CA ASN A 14 -26.60 -26.35 60.87
C ASN A 14 -25.78 -26.16 59.56
N GLY A 15 -24.61 -26.71 59.23
CA GLY A 15 -23.80 -27.83 59.72
C GLY A 15 -23.17 -28.53 58.50
N GLY A 16 -21.83 -28.70 58.47
CA GLY A 16 -21.14 -29.73 57.68
C GLY A 16 -20.51 -29.34 56.33
N ASP A 17 -19.17 -29.20 56.35
CA ASP A 17 -18.14 -29.65 55.39
C ASP A 17 -18.46 -29.83 53.89
N GLY A 18 -17.69 -29.16 53.01
CA GLY A 18 -17.38 -29.66 51.67
C GLY A 18 -17.45 -28.66 50.51
N GLU A 19 -16.27 -28.36 49.95
CA GLU A 19 -15.98 -27.97 48.57
C GLU A 19 -16.33 -26.54 48.06
N ASP A 20 -15.25 -25.88 47.63
CA ASP A 20 -15.20 -24.61 46.92
C ASP A 20 -16.00 -24.61 45.61
N VAL A 21 -16.94 -23.69 45.46
CA VAL A 21 -17.38 -23.23 44.13
C VAL A 21 -17.42 -21.71 44.14
N VAL A 22 -16.43 -21.09 43.49
CA VAL A 22 -16.40 -19.66 43.19
C VAL A 22 -17.58 -19.35 42.25
N GLU A 23 -18.63 -18.75 42.80
CA GLU A 23 -19.77 -18.29 42.03
C GLU A 23 -19.32 -17.09 41.16
N LYS A 24 -19.40 -17.27 39.83
CA LYS A 24 -19.14 -16.23 38.84
C LYS A 24 -20.01 -15.00 39.15
N SER A 25 -19.41 -13.96 39.71
CA SER A 25 -20.06 -12.66 39.86
C SER A 25 -20.50 -12.17 38.48
N SER A 26 -21.81 -11.97 38.33
CA SER A 26 -22.45 -11.54 37.09
C SER A 26 -22.11 -10.09 36.78
N PHE A 27 -21.16 -9.87 35.88
CA PHE A 27 -20.99 -8.58 35.21
C PHE A 27 -22.22 -8.32 34.33
N GLN A 28 -23.20 -7.56 34.85
CA GLN A 28 -24.32 -7.09 34.04
C GLN A 28 -23.85 -5.91 33.18
N MET A 29 -23.82 -6.13 31.86
CA MET A 29 -23.62 -5.04 30.92
C MET A 29 -24.71 -3.97 31.09
N PRO A 30 -24.38 -2.67 31.07
CA PRO A 30 -25.37 -1.61 31.11
C PRO A 30 -26.35 -1.73 29.93
N VAL A 31 -27.63 -1.47 30.21
CA VAL A 31 -28.71 -1.54 29.23
C VAL A 31 -28.42 -0.55 28.11
N LYS A 32 -28.29 -1.08 26.89
CA LYS A 32 -27.96 -0.31 25.69
C LYS A 32 -29.06 0.72 25.43
N GLU A 33 -28.75 2.01 25.61
CA GLU A 33 -29.68 3.09 25.30
C GLU A 33 -30.03 3.06 23.81
N ASN A 34 -31.32 3.19 23.50
CA ASN A 34 -31.82 3.25 22.13
C ASN A 34 -31.48 4.63 21.56
N THR A 35 -30.34 4.75 20.88
CA THR A 35 -30.05 5.92 20.07
C THR A 35 -31.11 6.05 18.98
N TRP A 36 -31.70 7.25 18.84
CA TRP A 36 -32.65 7.62 17.79
C TRP A 36 -31.95 7.75 16.43
N VAL A 37 -31.32 6.67 15.98
CA VAL A 37 -30.88 6.50 14.60
C VAL A 37 -32.05 5.90 13.85
N ARG A 38 -32.44 6.48 12.70
CA ARG A 38 -33.40 5.85 11.79
C ARG A 38 -32.95 4.41 11.55
N LYS A 39 -33.72 3.44 12.05
CA LYS A 39 -33.52 2.01 11.79
C LYS A 39 -34.06 1.67 10.41
N GLU A 40 -33.48 2.26 9.37
CA GLU A 40 -33.60 1.65 8.05
C GLU A 40 -32.68 0.44 8.06
N THR A 41 -33.28 -0.75 8.13
CA THR A 41 -32.58 -2.01 7.91
C THR A 41 -32.22 -2.04 6.42
N VAL A 42 -31.12 -1.42 6.04
CA VAL A 42 -30.60 -1.51 4.68
C VAL A 42 -30.07 -2.94 4.52
N ARG A 43 -30.93 -3.85 4.01
CA ARG A 43 -30.48 -5.14 3.49
C ARG A 43 -29.78 -4.88 2.17
N LYS A 44 -28.50 -4.48 2.22
CA LYS A 44 -27.61 -4.69 1.07
C LYS A 44 -27.18 -6.15 1.13
N THR A 45 -27.63 -6.94 0.18
CA THR A 45 -27.16 -8.31 0.01
C THR A 45 -25.67 -8.29 -0.36
N LYS A 46 -24.98 -9.42 -0.17
CA LYS A 46 -23.59 -9.58 -0.66
C LYS A 46 -23.54 -9.25 -2.16
N ASP A 47 -24.59 -9.63 -2.89
CA ASP A 47 -24.76 -9.32 -4.31
C ASP A 47 -24.98 -7.82 -4.58
N ASP A 48 -25.60 -7.05 -3.69
CA ASP A 48 -25.68 -5.58 -3.82
C ASP A 48 -24.33 -4.89 -3.57
N PHE A 49 -23.48 -5.46 -2.72
CA PHE A 49 -22.10 -5.00 -2.51
C PHE A 49 -21.20 -5.33 -3.69
N PHE A 50 -21.44 -6.46 -4.37
CA PHE A 50 -20.70 -6.91 -5.55
C PHE A 50 -21.43 -6.65 -6.88
N ALA A 51 -22.57 -5.96 -6.88
CA ALA A 51 -23.32 -5.62 -8.09
C ALA A 51 -22.51 -4.70 -9.02
N SER A 52 -21.55 -3.96 -8.47
CA SER A 52 -20.52 -3.22 -9.22
C SER A 52 -19.29 -4.05 -9.58
N ALA A 53 -19.03 -5.17 -8.89
CA ALA A 53 -17.84 -6.00 -9.07
C ALA A 53 -17.80 -6.79 -10.39
N GLY A 54 -18.84 -6.64 -11.22
CA GLY A 54 -18.91 -7.19 -12.58
C GLY A 54 -19.26 -6.16 -13.65
N LYS A 55 -19.41 -4.86 -13.33
CA LYS A 55 -19.50 -3.84 -14.37
C LYS A 55 -18.12 -3.71 -14.97
N LYS A 56 -17.92 -4.27 -16.17
CA LYS A 56 -16.80 -3.86 -17.03
C LYS A 56 -16.78 -2.33 -16.99
N SER A 57 -15.67 -1.76 -16.52
CA SER A 57 -15.40 -0.33 -16.67
C SER A 57 -15.72 0.03 -18.12
N VAL A 58 -16.49 1.09 -18.34
CA VAL A 58 -16.84 1.51 -19.69
C VAL A 58 -15.54 1.67 -20.47
N GLU A 59 -15.32 0.80 -21.46
CA GLU A 59 -14.06 0.73 -22.18
C GLU A 59 -13.91 2.02 -23.00
N VAL A 60 -12.93 2.84 -22.63
CA VAL A 60 -12.61 4.07 -23.36
C VAL A 60 -11.54 3.74 -24.40
N PRO A 61 -11.68 4.18 -25.66
CA PRO A 61 -10.69 3.94 -26.69
C PRO A 61 -9.34 4.59 -26.35
N ILE A 62 -8.27 3.86 -26.65
CA ILE A 62 -6.89 4.33 -26.50
C ILE A 62 -6.47 5.10 -27.76
N ASP A 63 -5.90 6.28 -27.58
CA ASP A 63 -5.27 7.04 -28.66
C ASP A 63 -3.86 6.49 -28.91
N SER A 64 -3.69 5.81 -30.05
CA SER A 64 -2.42 5.19 -30.43
C SER A 64 -1.32 6.22 -30.71
N ALA A 65 -1.64 7.38 -31.27
CA ALA A 65 -0.65 8.42 -31.56
C ALA A 65 -0.14 9.05 -30.26
N LEU A 66 -1.04 9.29 -29.31
CA LEU A 66 -0.65 9.74 -27.97
C LEU A 66 0.15 8.67 -27.23
N ALA A 67 -0.24 7.40 -27.31
CA ALA A 67 0.50 6.31 -26.68
C ALA A 67 1.96 6.27 -27.16
N GLU A 68 2.18 6.34 -28.48
CA GLU A 68 3.52 6.38 -29.07
C GLU A 68 4.30 7.63 -28.67
N LYS A 69 3.62 8.78 -28.47
CA LYS A 69 4.25 9.98 -27.95
C LYS A 69 4.69 9.81 -26.49
N LEU A 70 3.85 9.22 -25.64
CA LEU A 70 4.13 9.03 -24.21
C LEU A 70 5.24 8.01 -23.95
N LYS A 71 5.43 7.02 -24.85
CA LYS A 71 6.52 6.03 -24.77
C LYS A 71 7.90 6.62 -25.05
N LYS A 72 7.99 7.81 -25.66
CA LYS A 72 9.26 8.47 -25.96
C LYS A 72 9.85 9.07 -24.68
N ALA A 73 11.06 8.63 -24.35
CA ALA A 73 11.81 9.14 -23.22
C ALA A 73 12.31 10.57 -23.51
N SER A 74 12.20 11.46 -22.53
CA SER A 74 13.01 12.67 -22.49
C SER A 74 14.48 12.31 -22.35
N SER A 75 15.36 12.99 -23.08
CA SER A 75 16.81 12.77 -22.97
C SER A 75 17.31 13.29 -21.63
N LEU A 76 17.63 12.39 -20.71
CA LEU A 76 18.22 12.68 -19.42
C LEU A 76 19.62 12.03 -19.35
N SER A 77 20.63 12.81 -18.94
CA SER A 77 21.97 12.30 -18.66
C SER A 77 22.14 12.23 -17.14
N ILE A 78 21.89 11.04 -16.58
CA ILE A 78 22.00 10.76 -15.15
C ILE A 78 23.06 9.68 -14.98
N ASN A 79 24.12 10.00 -14.24
CA ASN A 79 25.26 9.10 -14.04
C ASN A 79 25.52 8.82 -12.56
N THR A 80 24.90 9.58 -11.66
CA THR A 80 25.10 9.47 -10.22
C THR A 80 23.80 9.20 -9.47
N GLN A 81 23.94 8.69 -8.24
CA GLN A 81 22.82 8.49 -7.33
C GLN A 81 22.07 9.79 -7.04
N GLN A 82 22.81 10.87 -6.79
CA GLN A 82 22.25 12.16 -6.42
C GLN A 82 21.39 12.73 -7.55
N GLU A 83 21.88 12.68 -8.79
CA GLU A 83 21.11 13.10 -9.96
C GLU A 83 19.84 12.25 -10.15
N CYS A 84 19.95 10.93 -9.97
CA CYS A 84 18.81 10.01 -10.07
C CYS A 84 17.73 10.36 -9.04
N LEU A 85 18.13 10.50 -7.78
CA LEU A 85 17.24 10.85 -6.68
C LEU A 85 16.63 12.23 -6.85
N GLN A 86 17.38 13.20 -7.37
CA GLN A 86 16.85 14.53 -7.65
C GLN A 86 15.71 14.47 -8.67
N GLN A 87 15.88 13.69 -9.75
CA GLN A 87 14.82 13.52 -10.76
C GLN A 87 13.62 12.74 -10.19
N ALA A 88 13.86 11.64 -9.47
CA ALA A 88 12.77 10.89 -8.82
C ALA A 88 12.00 11.75 -7.81
N THR A 89 12.70 12.57 -7.03
CA THR A 89 12.08 13.50 -6.06
C THR A 89 11.27 14.60 -6.75
N ALA A 90 11.71 15.06 -7.92
CA ALA A 90 10.92 16.01 -8.71
C ALA A 90 9.60 15.40 -9.19
N LEU A 91 9.61 14.12 -9.61
CA LEU A 91 8.39 13.39 -9.95
C LEU A 91 7.49 13.21 -8.72
N ASP A 92 8.06 12.85 -7.58
CA ASP A 92 7.36 12.68 -6.29
C ASP A 92 6.70 13.96 -5.81
N LYS A 93 7.40 15.09 -5.93
CA LYS A 93 6.84 16.42 -5.64
C LYS A 93 5.63 16.70 -6.54
N LYS A 94 5.76 16.48 -7.86
CA LYS A 94 4.65 16.69 -8.79
C LYS A 94 3.45 15.79 -8.46
N ARG A 95 3.70 14.51 -8.17
CA ARG A 95 2.67 13.56 -7.74
C ARG A 95 1.98 14.02 -6.46
N THR A 96 2.74 14.48 -5.48
CA THR A 96 2.21 15.02 -4.21
C THR A 96 1.33 16.25 -4.44
N GLU A 97 1.74 17.16 -5.33
CA GLU A 97 0.93 18.33 -5.68
C GLU A 97 -0.39 17.95 -6.36
N VAL A 98 -0.40 16.91 -7.21
CA VAL A 98 -1.64 16.35 -7.78
C VAL A 98 -2.52 15.76 -6.69
N GLN A 99 -1.95 14.99 -5.76
CA GLN A 99 -2.69 14.40 -4.63
C GLN A 99 -3.31 15.45 -3.71
N LYS A 100 -2.60 16.56 -3.43
CA LYS A 100 -3.14 17.69 -2.65
C LYS A 100 -4.39 18.31 -3.30
N ARG A 101 -4.54 18.20 -4.61
CA ARG A 101 -5.73 18.65 -5.36
C ARG A 101 -6.85 17.59 -5.43
N GLY A 102 -6.68 16.46 -4.75
CA GLY A 102 -7.63 15.34 -4.74
C GLY A 102 -7.28 14.22 -5.73
N GLY A 103 -6.12 14.27 -6.38
CA GLY A 103 -5.74 13.29 -7.40
C GLY A 103 -6.52 13.47 -8.70
N LEU A 104 -6.24 12.60 -9.66
CA LEU A 104 -6.99 12.56 -10.91
C LEU A 104 -8.38 11.97 -10.69
N TRP A 105 -8.56 11.08 -9.71
CA TRP A 105 -9.88 10.61 -9.30
C TRP A 105 -10.85 11.76 -9.01
N HIS A 106 -10.41 12.79 -8.29
CA HIS A 106 -11.23 13.98 -8.02
C HIS A 106 -11.65 14.72 -9.30
N ALA A 107 -10.78 14.79 -10.32
CA ALA A 107 -11.12 15.44 -11.60
C ALA A 107 -12.27 14.71 -12.33
N TYR A 108 -12.30 13.38 -12.29
CA TYR A 108 -13.41 12.58 -12.82
C TYR A 108 -14.69 12.76 -11.99
N GLU A 109 -14.58 12.74 -10.66
CA GLU A 109 -15.73 12.84 -9.75
C GLU A 109 -16.45 14.20 -9.81
N ARG A 110 -15.72 15.28 -10.09
CA ARG A 110 -16.28 16.65 -10.09
C ARG A 110 -17.25 16.89 -11.25
N VAL A 111 -17.16 16.13 -12.34
CA VAL A 111 -18.00 16.32 -13.54
C VAL A 111 -18.99 15.17 -13.67
N PRO A 112 -20.32 15.43 -13.62
CA PRO A 112 -21.33 14.37 -13.62
C PRO A 112 -21.23 13.40 -14.81
N THR A 113 -20.83 13.89 -15.98
CA THR A 113 -20.67 13.08 -17.21
C THR A 113 -19.37 12.28 -17.25
N ALA A 114 -18.33 12.69 -16.51
CA ALA A 114 -17.07 11.96 -16.37
C ALA A 114 -17.08 10.96 -15.20
N LYS A 115 -17.90 11.21 -14.18
CA LYS A 115 -18.01 10.39 -12.97
C LYS A 115 -18.18 8.89 -13.20
N PRO A 116 -18.94 8.40 -14.20
CA PRO A 116 -19.02 6.96 -14.50
C PRO A 116 -17.67 6.30 -14.85
N TYR A 117 -16.64 7.09 -15.14
CA TYR A 117 -15.29 6.65 -15.48
C TYR A 117 -14.27 6.89 -14.35
N SER A 118 -14.72 7.22 -13.13
CA SER A 118 -13.87 7.51 -11.97
C SER A 118 -12.84 6.43 -11.66
N ASP A 119 -13.12 5.17 -12.00
CA ASP A 119 -12.20 4.06 -11.83
C ASP A 119 -10.90 4.24 -12.62
N TYR A 120 -10.92 4.94 -13.76
CA TYR A 120 -9.70 5.33 -14.47
C TYR A 120 -8.88 6.31 -13.64
N GLY A 121 -9.51 7.33 -13.05
CA GLY A 121 -8.83 8.30 -12.18
C GLY A 121 -8.19 7.62 -10.96
N MET A 122 -8.91 6.72 -10.29
CA MET A 122 -8.38 5.97 -9.14
C MET A 122 -7.20 5.06 -9.53
N GLN A 123 -7.32 4.34 -10.65
CA GLN A 123 -6.22 3.50 -11.15
C GLN A 123 -5.02 4.34 -11.57
N LEU A 124 -5.23 5.48 -12.21
CA LEU A 124 -4.16 6.42 -12.57
C LEU A 124 -3.42 6.92 -11.33
N ASP A 125 -4.15 7.31 -10.29
CA ASP A 125 -3.54 7.73 -9.01
C ASP A 125 -2.69 6.61 -8.41
N SER A 126 -3.23 5.38 -8.33
CA SER A 126 -2.52 4.21 -7.80
C SER A 126 -1.29 3.82 -8.62
N GLN A 127 -1.43 3.69 -9.95
CA GLN A 127 -0.33 3.28 -10.83
C GLN A 127 0.74 4.35 -10.96
N THR A 128 0.37 5.63 -10.93
CA THR A 128 1.32 6.73 -10.92
C THR A 128 2.11 6.77 -9.61
N ASN A 129 1.44 6.55 -8.48
CA ASN A 129 2.12 6.43 -7.19
C ASN A 129 3.17 5.33 -7.20
N ARG A 130 2.76 4.15 -7.69
CA ARG A 130 3.65 2.99 -7.82
C ARG A 130 4.83 3.30 -8.73
N LEU A 131 4.60 3.91 -9.91
CA LEU A 131 5.64 4.26 -10.87
C LEU A 131 6.72 5.14 -10.23
N VAL A 132 6.30 6.22 -9.56
CA VAL A 132 7.20 7.17 -8.92
C VAL A 132 7.98 6.52 -7.79
N PHE A 133 7.32 5.74 -6.93
CA PHE A 133 7.96 5.06 -5.82
C PHE A 133 8.94 3.97 -6.29
N SER A 134 8.59 3.18 -7.30
CA SER A 134 9.49 2.20 -7.91
C SER A 134 10.77 2.86 -8.43
N LEU A 135 10.65 3.99 -9.14
CA LEU A 135 11.82 4.70 -9.67
C LEU A 135 12.69 5.30 -8.58
N LYS A 136 12.07 5.90 -7.54
CA LYS A 136 12.79 6.43 -6.37
C LYS A 136 13.54 5.32 -5.64
N TYR A 137 12.87 4.19 -5.40
CA TYR A 137 13.45 3.00 -4.80
C TYR A 137 14.65 2.48 -5.61
N LEU A 138 14.55 2.39 -6.93
CA LEU A 138 15.67 1.96 -7.78
C LEU A 138 16.84 2.94 -7.70
N CYS A 139 16.59 4.25 -7.70
CA CYS A 139 17.66 5.23 -7.53
C CYS A 139 18.39 5.07 -6.19
N GLN A 140 17.68 4.74 -5.10
CA GLN A 140 18.29 4.49 -3.78
C GLN A 140 19.13 3.20 -3.78
N ASN A 141 18.65 2.17 -4.45
CA ASN A 141 19.15 0.80 -4.36
C ASN A 141 19.95 0.34 -5.60
N ALA A 142 20.35 1.26 -6.48
CA ALA A 142 21.03 0.92 -7.73
C ALA A 142 22.44 0.31 -7.50
N GLN A 143 23.14 0.73 -6.44
CA GLN A 143 24.51 0.33 -6.13
C GLN A 143 24.58 -0.50 -4.84
N GLY A 144 23.62 -1.39 -4.66
CA GLY A 144 23.45 -2.20 -3.47
C GLY A 144 22.09 -1.95 -2.83
N LEU A 145 21.45 -3.02 -2.39
CA LEU A 145 20.20 -2.92 -1.64
C LEU A 145 20.47 -2.34 -0.25
N GLN A 146 19.95 -1.15 0.01
CA GLN A 146 20.04 -0.47 1.30
C GLN A 146 18.87 -0.89 2.17
N LEU A 147 19.07 -1.94 2.96
CA LEU A 147 18.08 -2.37 3.94
C LEU A 147 18.28 -1.65 5.27
N THR A 148 17.19 -1.45 6.00
CA THR A 148 17.21 -0.95 7.38
C THR A 148 16.37 -1.81 8.31
N GLY A 149 16.49 -1.59 9.61
CA GLY A 149 15.65 -2.23 10.63
C GLY A 149 15.68 -3.77 10.56
N TRP A 150 14.49 -4.37 10.59
CA TRP A 150 14.29 -5.82 10.59
C TRP A 150 14.89 -6.49 9.36
N GLY A 151 14.77 -5.87 8.18
CA GLY A 151 15.30 -6.44 6.94
C GLY A 151 16.82 -6.62 6.96
N ALA A 152 17.53 -5.60 7.45
CA ALA A 152 18.98 -5.64 7.61
C ALA A 152 19.41 -6.67 8.67
N GLU A 153 18.63 -6.80 9.76
CA GLU A 153 18.90 -7.79 10.80
C GLU A 153 18.77 -9.22 10.28
N MET A 154 17.73 -9.53 9.52
CA MET A 154 17.52 -10.86 8.95
C MET A 154 18.64 -11.25 7.98
N ALA A 155 19.06 -10.33 7.11
CA ALA A 155 20.20 -10.56 6.23
C ALA A 155 21.49 -10.85 7.03
N ARG A 156 21.74 -10.08 8.10
CA ARG A 156 22.90 -10.27 8.99
C ARG A 156 22.85 -11.62 9.73
N MET A 157 21.71 -11.98 10.33
CA MET A 157 21.55 -13.27 11.01
C MET A 157 21.77 -14.43 10.04
N ARG A 158 21.18 -14.35 8.85
CA ARG A 158 21.30 -15.38 7.81
C ARG A 158 22.74 -15.55 7.33
N LYS A 159 23.53 -14.48 7.23
CA LYS A 159 24.97 -14.53 6.92
C LYS A 159 25.78 -15.19 8.01
N ASN A 160 25.52 -14.83 9.26
CA ASN A 160 26.33 -15.28 10.40
C ASN A 160 26.06 -16.74 10.77
N MET A 161 24.79 -17.16 10.71
CA MET A 161 24.37 -18.48 11.19
C MET A 161 24.32 -19.53 10.09
N GLY A 162 24.18 -19.13 8.82
CA GLY A 162 23.91 -20.06 7.71
C GLY A 162 22.41 -20.37 7.56
N LYS A 163 22.04 -21.07 6.46
CA LYS A 163 20.63 -21.25 6.05
C LYS A 163 19.84 -22.05 7.06
N GLU A 164 20.37 -23.24 7.36
CA GLU A 164 19.68 -24.21 8.19
C GLU A 164 19.54 -23.70 9.62
N ASN A 165 20.60 -23.13 10.18
CA ASN A 165 20.55 -22.58 11.54
C ASN A 165 19.62 -21.36 11.65
N PHE A 166 19.59 -20.50 10.63
CA PHE A 166 18.63 -19.38 10.58
C PHE A 166 17.18 -19.90 10.57
N ARG A 167 16.91 -20.92 9.74
CA ARG A 167 15.59 -21.55 9.65
C ARG A 167 15.19 -22.20 10.97
N THR A 168 16.05 -23.03 11.54
CA THR A 168 15.81 -23.73 12.81
C THR A 168 15.59 -22.74 13.95
N HIS A 169 16.35 -21.64 13.99
CA HIS A 169 16.19 -20.62 15.03
C HIS A 169 14.75 -20.10 15.14
N PHE A 170 14.11 -19.73 14.03
CA PHE A 170 12.73 -19.22 14.06
C PHE A 170 11.69 -20.33 14.29
N LEU A 171 11.94 -21.55 13.80
CA LEU A 171 11.06 -22.68 14.09
C LEU A 171 11.06 -23.03 15.58
N ASP A 172 12.21 -22.98 16.24
CA ASP A 172 12.33 -23.21 17.68
C ASP A 172 11.65 -22.12 18.51
N LEU A 173 11.50 -20.90 17.97
CA LEU A 173 10.70 -19.82 18.55
C LEU A 173 9.19 -19.99 18.32
N GLY A 174 8.77 -21.03 17.59
CA GLY A 174 7.37 -21.33 17.32
C GLY A 174 6.79 -20.64 16.08
N GLU A 175 7.64 -20.08 15.21
CA GLU A 175 7.20 -19.40 13.99
C GLU A 175 6.63 -20.37 12.96
N VAL A 176 5.70 -19.89 12.13
CA VAL A 176 5.04 -20.70 11.11
C VAL A 176 6.04 -21.07 10.01
N PRO A 177 6.20 -22.36 9.64
CA PRO A 177 7.22 -22.77 8.68
C PRO A 177 7.18 -22.04 7.33
N ALA A 178 5.98 -21.72 6.82
CA ALA A 178 5.81 -20.98 5.57
C ALA A 178 6.36 -19.55 5.67
N ASP A 179 6.20 -18.89 6.81
CA ASP A 179 6.71 -17.54 7.05
C ASP A 179 8.22 -17.55 7.19
N VAL A 180 8.76 -18.53 7.92
CA VAL A 180 10.22 -18.74 8.01
C VAL A 180 10.84 -18.97 6.64
N ASP A 181 10.21 -19.78 5.78
CA ASP A 181 10.70 -20.01 4.41
C ASP A 181 10.67 -18.72 3.56
N ASN A 182 9.68 -17.85 3.77
CA ASN A 182 9.65 -16.52 3.15
C ASN A 182 10.76 -15.62 3.67
N TRP A 183 11.05 -15.62 4.98
CA TRP A 183 12.14 -14.85 5.57
C TRP A 183 13.51 -15.33 5.11
N VAL A 184 13.71 -16.64 4.95
CA VAL A 184 14.91 -17.21 4.35
C VAL A 184 15.08 -16.69 2.92
N ARG A 185 14.02 -16.73 2.11
CA ARG A 185 14.05 -16.23 0.72
C ARG A 185 14.38 -14.73 0.68
N PHE A 186 13.74 -13.94 1.54
CA PHE A 186 14.01 -12.52 1.67
C PHE A 186 15.47 -12.24 2.05
N ALA A 187 15.98 -12.91 3.08
CA ALA A 187 17.36 -12.72 3.54
C ALA A 187 18.38 -13.14 2.45
N GLU A 188 18.10 -14.19 1.69
CA GLU A 188 18.93 -14.60 0.54
C GLU A 188 18.93 -13.54 -0.56
N PHE A 189 17.76 -13.02 -0.92
CA PHE A 189 17.63 -11.90 -1.86
C PHE A 189 18.39 -10.65 -1.39
N ALA A 190 18.24 -10.30 -0.11
CA ALA A 190 18.93 -9.18 0.52
C ALA A 190 20.45 -9.26 0.40
N ILE A 191 21.01 -10.42 0.75
CA ILE A 191 22.45 -10.69 0.67
C ILE A 191 22.94 -10.60 -0.78
N GLN A 192 22.19 -11.14 -1.74
CA GLN A 192 22.52 -11.03 -3.16
C GLN A 192 22.46 -9.57 -3.64
N GLY A 193 21.49 -8.81 -3.12
CA GLY A 193 21.27 -7.40 -3.42
C GLY A 193 22.41 -6.47 -3.02
N GLU A 194 23.27 -6.84 -2.07
CA GLU A 194 24.43 -6.03 -1.67
C GLU A 194 25.43 -5.80 -2.80
N ASN A 195 25.56 -6.77 -3.71
CA ASN A 195 26.47 -6.68 -4.85
C ASN A 195 25.80 -6.11 -6.11
N ARG A 196 24.56 -5.60 -5.99
CA ARG A 196 23.79 -5.04 -7.09
C ARG A 196 24.52 -3.84 -7.70
N LYS A 197 24.59 -3.82 -9.04
CA LYS A 197 25.16 -2.72 -9.82
C LYS A 197 24.30 -2.42 -11.04
N ILE A 198 23.31 -1.55 -10.86
CA ILE A 198 22.48 -1.01 -11.93
C ILE A 198 23.09 0.31 -12.38
N PRO A 199 23.51 0.45 -13.65
CA PRO A 199 23.97 1.73 -14.16
C PRO A 199 22.85 2.78 -14.09
N TYR A 200 23.12 3.96 -13.53
CA TYR A 200 22.15 5.05 -13.44
C TYR A 200 21.63 5.49 -14.82
N SER A 201 22.43 5.34 -15.87
CA SER A 201 22.01 5.59 -17.25
C SER A 201 20.83 4.72 -17.69
N LYS A 202 20.71 3.49 -17.19
CA LYS A 202 19.54 2.62 -17.46
C LYS A 202 18.28 3.11 -16.75
N ILE A 203 18.42 3.62 -15.52
CA ILE A 203 17.30 4.21 -14.77
C ILE A 203 16.90 5.57 -15.37
N SER A 204 17.86 6.29 -15.96
CA SER A 204 17.65 7.58 -16.64
C SER A 204 16.60 7.50 -17.74
N GLU A 205 16.60 6.42 -18.53
CA GLU A 205 15.60 6.22 -19.60
C GLU A 205 14.19 6.09 -19.03
N SER A 206 14.02 5.27 -17.98
CA SER A 206 12.73 5.07 -17.30
C SER A 206 12.24 6.37 -16.64
N LEU A 207 13.14 7.14 -16.02
CA LEU A 207 12.84 8.47 -15.49
C LEU A 207 12.42 9.45 -16.60
N GLY A 208 13.09 9.41 -17.74
CA GLY A 208 12.77 10.25 -18.90
C GLY A 208 11.38 9.94 -19.48
N LYS A 209 10.96 8.67 -19.50
CA LYS A 209 9.58 8.28 -19.85
C LYS A 209 8.59 8.76 -18.80
N ALA A 210 8.91 8.56 -17.53
CA ALA A 210 8.05 8.96 -16.42
C ALA A 210 7.80 10.48 -16.37
N GLN A 211 8.75 11.33 -16.78
CA GLN A 211 8.54 12.77 -16.89
C GLN A 211 7.38 13.13 -17.83
N SER A 212 7.33 12.51 -19.02
CA SER A 212 6.24 12.71 -19.99
C SER A 212 4.90 12.25 -19.44
N LEU A 213 4.86 11.08 -18.80
CA LEU A 213 3.65 10.51 -18.18
C LEU A 213 3.14 11.41 -17.05
N MET A 214 4.04 11.85 -16.16
CA MET A 214 3.72 12.76 -15.06
C MET A 214 3.26 14.13 -15.55
N GLY A 215 3.77 14.61 -16.70
CA GLY A 215 3.31 15.83 -17.34
C GLY A 215 1.83 15.76 -17.71
N LEU A 216 1.42 14.68 -18.38
CA LEU A 216 0.01 14.48 -18.74
C LEU A 216 -0.88 14.23 -17.51
N TYR A 217 -0.41 13.43 -16.54
CA TYR A 217 -1.14 13.19 -15.29
C TYR A 217 -1.45 14.50 -14.54
N ASP A 218 -0.45 15.38 -14.41
CA ASP A 218 -0.58 16.67 -13.76
C ASP A 218 -1.53 17.62 -14.51
N ASP A 219 -1.43 17.65 -15.85
CA ASP A 219 -2.33 18.45 -16.69
C ASP A 219 -3.79 17.98 -16.59
N LEU A 220 -4.04 16.67 -16.74
CA LEU A 220 -5.37 16.08 -16.62
C LEU A 220 -6.01 16.39 -15.26
N SER A 221 -5.23 16.39 -14.17
CA SER A 221 -5.74 16.67 -12.83
C SER A 221 -6.33 18.08 -12.64
N GLN A 222 -5.94 19.02 -13.50
CA GLN A 222 -6.34 20.43 -13.41
C GLN A 222 -7.29 20.85 -14.53
N ARG A 223 -7.40 20.04 -15.58
CA ARG A 223 -8.15 20.37 -16.78
C ARG A 223 -9.63 20.57 -16.47
N LYS A 224 -10.22 21.61 -17.05
CA LYS A 224 -11.68 21.78 -17.04
C LYS A 224 -12.27 20.83 -18.06
N VAL A 225 -13.29 20.10 -17.66
CA VAL A 225 -13.98 19.12 -18.51
C VAL A 225 -15.43 19.57 -18.66
N ASP A 226 -15.87 19.64 -19.90
CA ASP A 226 -17.22 19.92 -20.36
C ASP A 226 -17.60 18.90 -21.45
N ASP A 227 -18.82 19.00 -22.00
CA ASP A 227 -19.31 18.05 -22.99
C ASP A 227 -18.46 18.01 -24.27
N ALA A 228 -17.83 19.14 -24.65
CA ALA A 228 -16.98 19.22 -25.84
C ALA A 228 -15.62 18.56 -25.63
N THR A 229 -15.10 18.59 -24.40
CA THR A 229 -13.75 18.09 -24.06
C THR A 229 -13.75 16.72 -23.39
N LEU A 230 -14.93 16.22 -22.98
CA LEU A 230 -15.09 14.97 -22.25
C LEU A 230 -14.43 13.79 -22.97
N GLN A 231 -14.71 13.59 -24.26
CA GLN A 231 -14.19 12.43 -24.98
C GLN A 231 -12.65 12.44 -25.06
N THR A 232 -12.06 13.62 -25.29
CA THR A 232 -10.61 13.78 -25.26
C THR A 232 -10.05 13.51 -23.86
N PHE A 233 -10.65 14.08 -22.81
CA PHE A 233 -10.23 13.84 -21.43
C PHE A 233 -10.24 12.35 -21.07
N LEU A 234 -11.31 11.64 -21.42
CA LEU A 234 -11.44 10.20 -21.18
C LEU A 234 -10.38 9.42 -21.96
N ALA A 235 -10.25 9.67 -23.26
CA ALA A 235 -9.30 8.97 -24.13
C ALA A 235 -7.85 9.17 -23.68
N GLU A 236 -7.47 10.39 -23.30
CA GLU A 236 -6.13 10.70 -22.78
C GLU A 236 -5.86 9.99 -21.45
N GLY A 237 -6.83 9.99 -20.52
CA GLY A 237 -6.72 9.26 -19.25
C GLY A 237 -6.58 7.75 -19.44
N ALA A 238 -7.40 7.15 -20.31
CA ALA A 238 -7.32 5.73 -20.63
C ALA A 238 -5.99 5.37 -21.31
N THR A 239 -5.52 6.23 -22.22
CA THR A 239 -4.23 6.07 -22.89
C THR A 239 -3.07 6.13 -21.91
N LEU A 240 -3.06 7.13 -21.02
CA LEU A 240 -2.05 7.28 -19.98
C LEU A 240 -1.98 6.04 -19.09
N LEU A 241 -3.14 5.54 -18.64
CA LEU A 241 -3.21 4.35 -17.80
C LEU A 241 -2.66 3.12 -18.53
N SER A 242 -3.03 2.96 -19.80
CA SER A 242 -2.53 1.86 -20.63
C SER A 242 -1.00 1.90 -20.74
N VAL A 243 -0.42 3.06 -21.00
CA VAL A 243 1.04 3.20 -21.17
C VAL A 243 1.78 2.96 -19.84
N ILE A 244 1.26 3.45 -18.71
CA ILE A 244 1.86 3.17 -17.39
C ILE A 244 1.83 1.66 -17.12
N ASN A 245 0.69 1.01 -17.33
CA ASN A 245 0.54 -0.43 -17.12
C ASN A 245 1.44 -1.26 -18.06
N GLU A 246 1.61 -0.82 -19.31
CA GLU A 246 2.54 -1.44 -20.26
C GLU A 246 4.00 -1.26 -19.82
N SER A 247 4.35 -0.11 -19.24
CA SER A 247 5.69 0.16 -18.71
C SER A 247 6.08 -0.85 -17.63
N PHE A 248 5.16 -1.21 -16.74
CA PHE A 248 5.38 -2.26 -15.73
C PHE A 248 5.53 -3.69 -16.29
N LYS A 249 5.23 -3.91 -17.57
CA LYS A 249 5.39 -5.19 -18.26
C LYS A 249 6.58 -5.25 -19.21
N SER A 250 7.11 -4.09 -19.61
CA SER A 250 8.08 -3.98 -20.71
C SER A 250 9.36 -3.23 -20.32
N ASP A 251 9.30 -2.31 -19.35
CA ASP A 251 10.48 -1.61 -18.86
C ASP A 251 11.25 -2.52 -17.88
N PRO A 252 12.50 -2.93 -18.20
CA PRO A 252 13.25 -3.85 -17.34
C PRO A 252 13.51 -3.31 -15.94
N GLN A 253 13.61 -1.99 -15.77
CA GLN A 253 13.85 -1.39 -14.46
C GLN A 253 12.59 -1.44 -13.61
N LEU A 254 11.43 -1.12 -14.18
CA LEU A 254 10.17 -1.23 -13.46
C LEU A 254 9.84 -2.67 -13.11
N ILE A 255 10.08 -3.62 -14.02
CA ILE A 255 9.92 -5.05 -13.74
C ILE A 255 10.81 -5.47 -12.56
N LEU A 256 12.07 -5.01 -12.52
CA LEU A 256 12.96 -5.30 -11.40
C LEU A 256 12.42 -4.72 -10.09
N ALA A 257 11.92 -3.48 -10.09
CA ALA A 257 11.30 -2.90 -8.90
C ALA A 257 10.07 -3.71 -8.43
N LEU A 258 9.27 -4.25 -9.34
CA LEU A 258 8.13 -5.11 -8.99
C LEU A 258 8.58 -6.45 -8.39
N GLN A 259 9.66 -7.03 -8.91
CA GLN A 259 10.23 -8.26 -8.37
C GLN A 259 10.73 -8.03 -6.95
N ASP A 260 11.41 -6.91 -6.72
CA ASP A 260 11.87 -6.51 -5.40
C ASP A 260 10.69 -6.29 -4.43
N GLU A 261 9.66 -5.55 -4.84
CA GLU A 261 8.43 -5.31 -4.05
C GLU A 261 7.78 -6.62 -3.58
N ASN A 262 7.70 -7.62 -4.46
CA ASN A 262 7.12 -8.93 -4.12
C ASN A 262 7.96 -9.73 -3.11
N ILE A 263 9.26 -9.42 -2.98
CA ILE A 263 10.18 -10.10 -2.05
C ILE A 263 10.36 -9.31 -0.75
N LEU A 264 9.92 -8.05 -0.70
CA LEU A 264 9.99 -7.15 0.45
C LEU A 264 8.66 -7.02 1.26
N PRO A 265 7.92 -8.09 1.62
CA PRO A 265 6.67 -7.91 2.34
C PRO A 265 6.84 -7.50 3.82
N PHE A 266 8.07 -7.30 4.32
CA PHE A 266 8.34 -7.14 5.76
C PHE A 266 9.40 -6.07 6.13
N GLU A 267 9.64 -5.06 5.29
CA GLU A 267 10.13 -3.81 5.88
C GLU A 267 8.95 -3.21 6.64
N ASP A 268 9.00 -3.29 7.97
CA ASP A 268 8.13 -2.53 8.86
C ASP A 268 8.41 -1.05 8.57
N ILE A 269 7.67 -0.50 7.60
CA ILE A 269 7.71 0.88 7.18
C ILE A 269 7.37 1.67 8.44
N LYS A 270 8.37 2.27 9.07
CA LYS A 270 8.14 3.38 9.98
C LYS A 270 7.50 4.52 9.18
N GLY A 271 6.18 4.47 9.00
CA GLY A 271 5.31 5.59 8.66
C GLY A 271 5.70 6.48 7.47
N GLU A 272 6.23 5.93 6.37
CA GLU A 272 6.42 6.67 5.10
C GLU A 272 5.56 6.10 3.95
N MET A 273 4.29 5.80 4.25
CA MET A 273 3.21 5.78 3.24
C MET A 273 2.25 6.94 3.50
#